data_AF-A0A8C5Y817-F1
#
_entry.id   AF-A0A8C5Y817-F1
#
_cell.length_a   1.000
_cell.length_b   1.000
_cell.length_c   1.000
_cell.angle_alpha   90.00
_cell.angle_beta   90.00
_cell.angle_gamma   90.00
#
_symmetry.space_group_name_H-M   'P 1'
#
loop_
_entity.id
_entity.type
_entity.pdbx_description
1 polymer ?
#
loop_
_entity_poly.entity_id
_entity_poly.type
_entity_poly.pdbx_seq_one_letter_code
_entity_poly.pdbx_strand_id
1 'polypeptide(L)'
;MTALRLLQRMKRDWMHTGRRPSGLCGAALLVAARMHDFRRTVKEVISVVKVCESTLRKRLTEFEDTPTSQLTIDEFMKIDLEEECDPPSYTAGQRKLRMKQLEQVLSKQLEEVEGEISTYQDAIEIELENSRPKAKGALARGRASRSPLAQTPGS
;
A
#
# COMPACT_ATOMS: atom_id res chain seq x y z
N MET A 1 11.61 -17.39 -29.63
CA MET A 1 10.80 -16.20 -29.97
C MET A 1 10.01 -15.62 -28.78
N THR A 2 9.78 -16.35 -27.68
CA THR A 2 8.96 -15.90 -26.53
C THR A 2 9.37 -14.56 -25.91
N ALA A 3 10.67 -14.31 -25.72
CA ALA A 3 11.15 -13.05 -25.15
C ALA A 3 10.79 -11.82 -26.01
N LEU A 4 10.79 -11.96 -27.34
CA LEU A 4 10.38 -10.89 -28.24
C LEU A 4 8.88 -10.63 -28.16
N ARG A 5 8.08 -11.70 -28.10
CA ARG A 5 6.62 -11.61 -27.91
C ARG A 5 6.27 -10.91 -26.58
N LEU A 6 6.95 -11.28 -25.49
CA LEU A 6 6.82 -10.60 -24.19
C LEU A 6 7.17 -9.12 -24.30
N LEU A 7 8.30 -8.79 -24.94
CA LEU A 7 8.73 -7.40 -25.09
C LEU A 7 7.76 -6.58 -25.93
N GLN A 8 7.18 -7.15 -26.98
CA GLN A 8 6.14 -6.52 -27.80
C GLN A 8 4.89 -6.24 -26.97
N ARG A 9 4.45 -7.22 -26.16
CA ARG A 9 3.30 -7.04 -25.28
C ARG A 9 3.56 -5.96 -24.22
N MET A 10 4.71 -6.01 -23.54
CA MET A 10 5.11 -4.98 -22.56
C MET A 10 5.21 -3.58 -23.18
N LYS A 11 5.53 -3.47 -24.47
CA LYS A 11 5.51 -2.18 -25.19
C LYS A 11 4.09 -1.67 -25.41
N ARG A 12 3.17 -2.56 -25.78
CA ARG A 12 1.74 -2.27 -25.96
C ARG A 12 1.08 -1.88 -24.63
N ASP A 13 1.51 -2.48 -23.51
CA ASP A 13 1.10 -2.09 -22.15
C ASP A 13 1.81 -0.82 -21.62
N TRP A 14 2.37 0.01 -22.50
CA TRP A 14 3.03 1.28 -22.17
C TRP A 14 4.13 1.22 -21.10
N MET A 15 4.67 0.02 -20.81
CA MET A 15 5.63 -0.16 -19.73
C MET A 15 6.99 0.51 -20.03
N HIS A 16 7.28 0.79 -21.30
CA HIS A 16 8.55 1.37 -21.75
C HIS A 16 8.56 2.90 -21.81
N THR A 17 7.40 3.54 -21.83
CA THR A 17 7.24 4.97 -22.11
C THR A 17 7.95 5.83 -21.07
N GLY A 18 8.90 6.66 -21.52
CA GLY A 18 9.71 7.53 -20.64
C GLY A 18 10.74 6.81 -19.77
N ARG A 19 11.03 5.52 -20.04
CA ARG A 19 11.86 4.69 -19.16
C ARG A 19 12.92 3.91 -19.96
N ARG A 20 14.02 3.49 -19.32
CA ARG A 20 15.10 2.77 -20.02
C ARG A 20 14.65 1.40 -20.54
N PRO A 21 14.87 1.06 -21.83
CA PRO A 21 14.43 -0.20 -22.42
C PRO A 21 15.24 -1.42 -21.96
N SER A 22 16.52 -1.26 -21.60
CA SER A 22 17.40 -2.37 -21.20
C SER A 22 16.85 -3.20 -20.03
N GLY A 23 16.21 -2.54 -19.07
CA GLY A 23 15.58 -3.22 -17.94
C GLY A 23 14.34 -4.02 -18.33
N LEU A 24 13.60 -3.56 -19.34
CA LEU A 24 12.44 -4.27 -19.88
C LEU A 24 12.87 -5.50 -20.68
N CYS A 25 13.93 -5.38 -21.48
CA CYS A 25 14.54 -6.54 -22.16
C CYS A 25 15.02 -7.60 -21.16
N GLY A 26 15.66 -7.17 -20.07
CA GLY A 26 16.09 -8.08 -19.00
C GLY A 26 14.93 -8.80 -18.32
N ALA A 27 13.83 -8.09 -18.08
CA ALA A 27 12.61 -8.69 -17.52
C ALA A 27 12.01 -9.73 -18.48
N ALA A 28 11.87 -9.38 -19.76
CA ALA A 28 11.36 -10.29 -20.78
C ALA A 28 12.24 -11.55 -20.94
N LEU A 29 13.57 -11.41 -20.86
CA LEU A 29 14.50 -12.55 -20.88
C LEU A 29 14.31 -13.46 -19.67
N LEU A 30 14.19 -12.90 -18.47
CA LEU A 30 13.98 -13.69 -17.24
C LEU A 30 12.64 -14.43 -17.25
N VAL A 31 11.56 -13.77 -17.67
CA VAL A 31 10.24 -14.40 -17.76
C VAL A 31 10.26 -15.52 -18.79
N ALA A 32 10.79 -15.26 -19.99
CA ALA A 32 10.94 -16.30 -21.02
C ALA A 32 11.78 -17.48 -20.54
N ALA A 33 12.89 -17.23 -19.83
CA ALA A 33 13.72 -18.30 -19.28
C ALA A 33 12.91 -19.20 -18.33
N ARG A 34 12.08 -18.61 -17.45
CA ARG A 34 11.21 -19.37 -16.55
C ARG A 34 10.11 -20.14 -17.27
N MET A 35 9.51 -19.57 -18.33
CA MET A 35 8.49 -20.26 -19.12
C MET A 35 9.00 -21.52 -19.82
N HIS A 36 10.31 -21.61 -20.07
CA HIS A 36 10.95 -22.75 -20.74
C HIS A 36 11.79 -23.60 -19.78
N ASP A 37 11.54 -23.50 -18.47
CA ASP A 37 12.30 -24.18 -17.40
C ASP A 37 13.84 -23.98 -17.47
N PHE A 38 14.26 -22.90 -18.12
CA PHE A 38 15.66 -22.54 -18.26
C PHE A 38 16.13 -21.73 -17.07
N ARG A 39 16.86 -22.38 -16.18
CA ARG A 39 17.31 -21.77 -14.93
C ARG A 39 18.45 -20.77 -15.18
N ARG A 40 18.13 -19.49 -15.02
CA ARG A 40 19.10 -18.37 -14.98
C ARG A 40 18.86 -17.51 -13.76
N THR A 41 19.95 -17.05 -13.17
CA THR A 41 19.91 -16.15 -12.02
C THR A 41 19.68 -14.71 -12.47
N VAL A 42 19.10 -13.92 -11.58
CA VAL A 42 18.89 -12.48 -11.80
C VAL A 42 20.24 -11.78 -12.02
N LYS A 43 21.30 -12.21 -11.33
CA LYS A 43 22.67 -11.67 -11.47
C LYS A 43 23.26 -11.89 -12.85
N GLU A 44 23.09 -13.08 -13.43
CA GLU A 44 23.57 -13.38 -14.79
C GLU A 44 22.91 -12.44 -15.81
N VAL A 45 21.59 -12.24 -15.72
CA VAL A 45 20.88 -11.34 -16.65
C VAL A 45 21.31 -9.89 -16.47
N ILE A 46 21.41 -9.41 -15.23
CA ILE A 46 21.89 -8.06 -14.91
C ILE A 46 23.27 -7.79 -15.52
N SER A 47 24.18 -8.77 -15.45
CA SER A 47 25.53 -8.64 -15.99
C SER A 47 25.54 -8.35 -17.50
N VAL A 48 24.50 -8.77 -18.23
CA VAL A 48 24.34 -8.55 -19.67
C VAL A 48 23.58 -7.25 -19.96
N VAL A 49 22.40 -7.04 -19.35
CA VAL A 49 21.56 -5.86 -19.66
C VAL A 49 21.99 -4.57 -18.97
N LYS A 50 22.96 -4.64 -18.04
CA LYS A 50 23.57 -3.48 -17.36
C LYS A 50 22.54 -2.57 -16.67
N VAL A 51 21.70 -3.17 -15.82
CA VAL A 51 20.73 -2.44 -14.97
C VAL A 51 20.82 -2.89 -13.51
N CYS A 52 20.41 -2.03 -12.57
CA CYS A 52 20.36 -2.41 -11.15
C CYS A 52 19.32 -3.52 -10.89
N GLU A 53 19.57 -4.36 -9.90
CA GLU A 53 18.64 -5.42 -9.48
C GLU A 53 17.27 -4.88 -9.07
N SER A 54 17.24 -3.79 -8.31
CA SER A 54 16.01 -3.11 -7.92
C SER A 54 15.20 -2.63 -9.12
N THR A 55 15.85 -2.16 -10.18
CA THR A 55 15.18 -1.75 -11.43
C THR A 55 14.56 -2.95 -12.13
N LEU A 56 15.28 -4.06 -12.23
CA LEU A 56 14.79 -5.29 -12.86
C LEU A 56 13.60 -5.87 -12.08
N ARG A 57 13.68 -5.91 -10.75
CA ARG A 57 12.58 -6.34 -9.87
C ARG A 57 11.34 -5.45 -10.05
N LYS A 58 11.50 -4.12 -10.10
CA LYS A 58 10.38 -3.20 -10.35
C LYS A 58 9.68 -3.49 -11.68
N ARG A 59 10.42 -3.78 -12.75
CA ARG A 59 9.83 -4.14 -14.05
C ARG A 59 9.06 -5.46 -14.02
N LEU A 60 9.54 -6.44 -13.26
CA LEU A 60 8.84 -7.71 -13.08
C LEU A 60 7.54 -7.53 -12.30
N THR A 61 7.54 -6.73 -11.23
CA THR A 61 6.32 -6.42 -10.47
C THR A 61 5.31 -5.64 -11.31
N GLU A 62 5.74 -4.67 -12.11
CA GLU A 62 4.82 -3.97 -13.00
C GLU A 62 4.26 -4.88 -14.11
N PHE A 63 5.01 -5.90 -14.54
CA PHE A 63 4.49 -6.91 -15.47
C PHE A 63 3.47 -7.81 -14.79
N GLU A 64 3.69 -8.17 -13.52
CA GLU A 64 2.74 -8.92 -12.69
C GLU A 64 1.39 -8.21 -12.59
N ASP A 65 1.38 -6.88 -12.54
CA ASP A 65 0.15 -6.06 -12.49
C ASP A 65 -0.62 -5.99 -13.84
N THR A 66 -0.08 -6.52 -14.95
CA THR A 66 -0.78 -6.51 -16.26
C THR A 66 -1.62 -7.77 -16.46
N PRO A 67 -2.70 -7.74 -17.27
CA PRO A 67 -3.52 -8.93 -17.52
C PRO A 67 -2.76 -10.05 -18.25
N THR A 68 -1.63 -9.73 -18.88
CA THR A 68 -0.77 -10.74 -19.53
C THR A 68 -0.15 -11.70 -18.53
N SER A 69 0.13 -11.25 -17.29
CA SER A 69 0.76 -12.09 -16.27
C SER A 69 -0.13 -13.24 -15.80
N GLN A 70 -1.44 -13.10 -15.98
CA GLN A 70 -2.45 -14.06 -15.54
C GLN A 70 -2.67 -15.20 -16.55
N LEU A 71 -2.13 -15.07 -17.77
CA LEU A 71 -2.25 -16.08 -18.80
C LEU A 71 -1.34 -17.28 -18.52
N THR A 72 -1.84 -18.46 -18.85
CA THR A 72 -0.97 -19.63 -18.95
C THR A 72 0.03 -19.46 -20.10
N ILE A 73 1.11 -20.24 -20.07
CA ILE A 73 2.15 -20.22 -21.11
C ILE A 73 1.53 -20.52 -22.48
N ASP A 74 0.61 -21.49 -22.56
CA ASP A 74 -0.04 -21.88 -23.80
C ASP A 74 -0.99 -20.81 -24.34
N GLU A 75 -1.78 -20.17 -23.47
CA GLU A 75 -2.66 -19.07 -23.85
C GLU A 75 -1.85 -17.88 -24.35
N PHE A 76 -0.79 -17.51 -23.62
CA PHE A 76 0.08 -16.41 -24.01
C PHE A 76 0.68 -16.60 -25.41
N MET A 77 0.99 -17.83 -25.81
CA MET A 77 1.59 -18.12 -27.11
C MET A 77 0.58 -18.16 -28.26
N LYS A 78 -0.72 -18.30 -27.96
CA LYS A 78 -1.80 -18.43 -28.95
C LYS A 78 -2.63 -17.16 -29.11
N ILE A 79 -2.81 -16.41 -28.02
CA ILE A 79 -3.76 -15.29 -27.93
C ILE A 79 -2.98 -13.99 -27.77
N ASP A 80 -3.39 -12.96 -28.51
CA ASP A 80 -2.97 -11.58 -28.30
C ASP A 80 -4.11 -10.82 -27.62
N LEU A 81 -3.86 -10.30 -26.43
CA LEU A 81 -4.83 -9.45 -25.73
C LEU A 81 -4.94 -8.10 -26.45
N GLU A 82 -6.17 -7.65 -26.70
CA GLU A 82 -6.41 -6.35 -27.36
C GLU A 82 -6.24 -5.18 -26.40
N GLU A 83 -6.68 -5.35 -25.15
CA GLU A 83 -6.63 -4.35 -24.09
C GLU A 83 -5.19 -3.92 -23.80
N GLU A 84 -5.00 -2.62 -23.57
CA GLU A 84 -3.72 -2.00 -23.22
C GLU A 84 -3.79 -1.47 -21.78
N CYS A 85 -2.66 -1.47 -21.09
CA CYS A 85 -2.55 -0.85 -19.77
C CYS A 85 -1.98 0.57 -19.84
N ASP A 86 -2.37 1.39 -18.86
CA ASP A 86 -1.77 2.70 -18.63
C ASP A 86 -0.30 2.60 -18.17
N PRO A 87 0.54 3.61 -18.46
CA PRO A 87 1.92 3.63 -18.01
C PRO A 87 2.01 3.65 -16.46
N PRO A 88 3.04 3.01 -15.86
CA PRO A 88 3.19 2.93 -14.40
C PRO A 88 3.23 4.27 -13.67
N SER A 89 3.64 5.36 -14.32
CA SER A 89 3.60 6.71 -13.75
C SER A 89 2.16 7.21 -13.53
N TYR A 90 1.24 6.84 -14.42
CA TYR A 90 -0.16 7.22 -14.31
C TYR A 90 -0.86 6.40 -13.21
N THR A 91 -0.71 5.08 -13.24
CA THR A 91 -1.31 4.19 -12.24
C THR A 91 -0.78 4.47 -10.83
N ALA A 92 0.52 4.74 -10.67
CA ALA A 92 1.09 5.17 -9.40
C ALA A 92 0.53 6.51 -8.92
N GLY A 93 0.30 7.46 -9.85
CA GLY A 93 -0.35 8.74 -9.55
C GLY A 93 -1.77 8.55 -9.03
N GLN A 94 -2.58 7.73 -9.73
CA GLN A 94 -3.95 7.40 -9.31
C GLN A 94 -3.99 6.71 -7.95
N ARG A 95 -3.10 5.74 -7.72
CA ARG A 95 -2.99 5.04 -6.43
C ARG A 95 -2.68 6.00 -5.29
N LYS A 96 -1.75 6.95 -5.51
CA LYS A 96 -1.42 7.97 -4.51
C LYS A 96 -2.61 8.88 -4.18
N LEU A 97 -3.39 9.29 -5.19
CA LEU A 97 -4.59 10.11 -4.97
C LEU A 97 -5.65 9.33 -4.18
N ARG A 98 -5.90 8.07 -4.56
CA ARG A 98 -6.87 7.21 -3.88
C ARG A 98 -6.48 6.93 -2.43
N MET A 99 -5.19 6.70 -2.14
CA MET A 99 -4.72 6.53 -0.76
C MET A 99 -4.95 7.78 0.09
N LYS A 100 -4.67 8.97 -0.45
CA LYS A 100 -4.96 10.24 0.26
C LYS A 100 -6.44 10.42 0.58
N GLN A 101 -7.32 10.06 -0.36
CA GLN A 101 -8.78 10.13 -0.11
C GLN A 101 -9.20 9.15 0.99
N LEU A 102 -8.65 7.93 0.97
CA LEU A 102 -8.94 6.93 1.99
C LEU A 102 -8.44 7.38 3.37
N GLU A 103 -7.25 7.97 3.46
CA GLU A 103 -6.73 8.56 4.70
C GLU A 103 -7.64 9.66 5.24
N GLN A 104 -8.18 10.52 4.38
CA GLN A 104 -9.12 11.58 4.77
C GLN A 104 -10.48 11.04 5.24
N VAL A 105 -10.98 9.97 4.62
CA VAL A 105 -12.21 9.32 5.07
C VAL A 105 -11.98 8.67 6.43
N LEU A 106 -10.87 7.95 6.57
CA LEU A 106 -10.52 7.26 7.80
C LEU A 106 -10.31 8.26 8.95
N SER A 107 -9.68 9.42 8.70
CA SER A 107 -9.49 10.44 9.74
C SER A 107 -10.82 11.00 10.24
N LYS A 108 -11.77 11.27 9.34
CA LYS A 108 -13.11 11.72 9.71
C LYS A 108 -13.88 10.68 10.52
N GLN A 109 -13.81 9.42 10.11
CA GLN A 109 -14.42 8.33 10.87
C GLN A 109 -13.80 8.18 12.25
N LEU A 110 -12.48 8.40 12.37
CA LEU A 110 -11.80 8.39 13.66
C LEU A 110 -12.30 9.52 14.58
N GLU A 111 -12.45 10.73 14.04
CA GLU A 111 -12.98 11.89 14.77
C GLU A 111 -14.44 11.65 15.22
N GLU A 112 -15.28 11.05 14.36
CA GLU A 112 -16.66 10.68 14.70
C GLU A 112 -16.71 9.67 15.87
N VAL A 113 -15.92 8.60 15.78
CA VAL A 113 -15.84 7.57 16.83
C VAL A 113 -15.30 8.14 18.14
N GLU A 114 -14.29 9.02 18.08
CA GLU A 114 -13.75 9.68 19.28
C GLU A 114 -14.80 10.57 19.95
N GLY A 115 -15.60 11.28 19.15
CA GLY A 115 -16.75 12.04 19.64
C GLY A 115 -17.79 11.17 20.34
N GLU A 116 -18.18 10.03 19.73
CA GLU A 116 -19.09 9.07 20.36
C GLU A 116 -18.54 8.56 21.70
N ILE A 117 -17.27 8.15 21.73
CA ILE A 117 -16.61 7.68 22.96
C ILE A 117 -16.66 8.75 24.06
N SER A 118 -16.38 10.02 23.73
CA SER A 118 -16.46 11.12 24.70
C SER A 118 -17.87 11.28 25.27
N THR A 119 -18.91 11.23 24.43
CA THR A 119 -20.30 11.33 24.93
C THR A 119 -20.69 10.20 25.87
N TYR A 120 -20.23 8.98 25.60
CA TYR A 120 -20.43 7.84 26.49
C TYR A 120 -19.65 8.00 27.80
N GLN A 121 -18.41 8.52 27.76
CA GLN A 121 -17.62 8.80 28.95
C GLN A 121 -18.31 9.82 29.86
N ASP A 122 -18.80 10.93 29.31
CA ASP A 122 -19.53 11.97 30.06
C ASP A 122 -20.80 11.39 30.71
N ALA A 123 -21.58 10.60 29.96
CA ALA A 123 -22.79 9.97 30.48
C ALA A 123 -22.51 9.01 31.65
N ILE A 124 -21.43 8.22 31.55
CA ILE A 124 -20.98 7.34 32.64
C ILE A 124 -20.56 8.15 33.87
N GLU A 125 -19.81 9.24 33.68
CA GLU A 125 -19.34 10.07 34.78
C GLU A 125 -20.50 10.76 35.51
N ILE A 126 -21.49 11.29 34.78
CA ILE A 126 -22.71 11.87 35.34
C ILE A 126 -23.48 10.83 36.16
N GLU A 127 -23.68 9.62 35.62
CA GLU A 127 -24.44 8.58 36.33
C GLU A 127 -23.71 8.08 37.59
N LEU A 128 -22.38 7.97 37.54
CA LEU A 128 -21.55 7.66 38.70
C LEU A 128 -21.64 8.76 39.78
N GLU A 129 -21.63 10.03 39.39
CA GLU A 129 -21.79 11.18 40.30
C GLU A 129 -23.17 11.16 40.99
N ASN A 130 -24.23 10.87 40.23
CA ASN A 130 -25.60 10.76 40.75
C ASN A 130 -25.80 9.58 41.71
N SER A 131 -25.09 8.48 41.47
CA SER A 131 -25.14 7.27 42.31
C SER A 131 -24.27 7.37 43.56
N ARG A 132 -23.49 8.43 43.74
CA ARG A 132 -22.71 8.66 44.98
C ARG A 132 -23.67 8.83 46.18
N PRO A 133 -23.45 8.11 47.29
CA PRO A 133 -24.31 8.23 48.46
C PRO A 133 -24.25 9.65 49.04
N LYS A 134 -25.39 10.37 49.06
CA LYS A 134 -25.51 11.66 49.75
C LYS A 134 -25.43 11.42 51.26
N ALA A 135 -24.31 11.83 51.86
CA ALA A 135 -24.10 11.75 53.30
C ALA A 135 -25.20 12.53 54.05
N LYS A 136 -26.13 11.81 54.70
CA LYS A 136 -27.00 12.37 55.73
C LYS A 136 -26.18 12.55 57.01
N GLY A 137 -25.66 13.76 57.21
CA GLY A 137 -25.33 14.32 58.52
C GLY A 137 -24.06 13.81 59.24
N ALA A 138 -23.28 14.79 59.70
CA ALA A 138 -22.26 14.72 60.76
C ALA A 138 -20.98 13.89 60.49
N LEU A 139 -20.11 14.39 59.60
CA LEU A 139 -18.67 14.53 59.91
C LEU A 139 -17.99 15.43 58.86
N ALA A 140 -18.14 16.75 59.01
CA ALA A 140 -17.28 17.72 58.32
C ALA A 140 -15.98 17.89 59.13
N ARG A 141 -14.98 17.04 58.91
CA ARG A 141 -13.58 17.34 59.27
C ARG A 141 -12.65 16.68 58.27
N GLY A 142 -11.80 17.49 57.65
CA GLY A 142 -10.71 16.99 56.80
C GLY A 142 -10.55 17.75 55.49
N ARG A 143 -10.47 19.09 55.57
CA ARG A 143 -9.88 19.89 54.50
C ARG A 143 -8.39 19.50 54.42
N ALA A 144 -8.05 18.50 53.61
CA ALA A 144 -6.67 18.23 53.24
C ALA A 144 -6.35 19.01 51.96
N SER A 145 -5.36 19.87 52.11
CA SER A 145 -4.75 20.78 51.16
C SER A 145 -4.62 20.26 49.73
N ARG A 146 -4.93 21.16 48.78
CA ARG A 146 -4.41 21.14 47.41
C ARG A 146 -2.88 20.94 47.42
N SER A 147 -2.39 20.06 46.56
CA SER A 147 -1.03 20.12 46.01
C SER A 147 -1.11 19.90 44.49
N PRO A 148 -0.55 20.78 43.66
CA PRO A 148 -0.50 20.60 42.21
C PRO A 148 0.74 19.79 41.82
N LEU A 149 0.56 18.73 41.02
CA LEU A 149 1.61 18.02 40.30
C LEU A 149 0.96 17.46 39.02
N ALA A 150 1.53 17.52 37.82
CA ALA A 150 2.58 18.31 37.23
C ALA A 150 2.34 18.11 35.71
N GLN A 151 2.39 19.17 34.92
CA GLN A 151 2.40 19.03 33.46
C GLN A 151 3.67 18.30 33.04
N THR A 152 3.54 17.25 32.22
CA THR A 152 4.65 16.71 31.44
C THR A 152 4.38 17.04 29.97
N PRO A 153 5.28 17.75 29.27
CA PRO A 153 5.19 17.91 27.83
C PRO A 153 5.84 16.68 27.17
N GLY A 154 5.05 15.91 26.42
CA GLY A 154 5.55 14.85 25.56
C GLY A 154 6.07 15.45 24.25
N SER A 155 7.33 15.15 23.93
CA SER A 155 8.02 15.47 22.67
C SER A 155 7.54 14.63 21.50
#